data_AF-A0A526RZG4-F1
#
_entry.id   AF-A0A526RZG4-F1
#
_cell.length_a   1.000
_cell.length_b   1.000
_cell.length_c   1.000
_cell.angle_alpha   90.00
_cell.angle_beta   90.00
_cell.angle_gamma   90.00
#
_symmetry.space_group_name_H-M   'P 1'
#
loop_
_entity.id
_entity.type
_entity.pdbx_description
1 polymer ?
#
loop_
_entity_poly.entity_id
_entity_poly.type
_entity_poly.pdbx_seq_one_letter_code
_entity_poly.pdbx_strand_id
1 'polypeptide(L)' 'MNEARKIIPAVSVAIVRGDKVLLVKRARPPSQGLYAYPGGKVEPG' A
#
# COMPACT_ATOMS: atom_id res chain seq x y z
N MET A 1 -18.24 -19.89 3.68
CA MET A 1 -16.86 -20.37 3.88
C MET A 1 -16.10 -19.25 4.58
N ASN A 2 -15.94 -19.39 5.89
CA ASN A 2 -15.41 -18.34 6.77
C ASN A 2 -13.87 -18.43 6.73
N GLU A 3 -13.24 -17.97 5.64
CA GLU A 3 -11.78 -17.87 5.62
C GLU A 3 -11.36 -16.73 6.54
N ALA A 4 -10.57 -17.06 7.55
CA ALA A 4 -9.97 -16.07 8.44
C ALA A 4 -9.15 -15.08 7.59
N ARG A 5 -9.45 -13.78 7.69
CA ARG A 5 -8.70 -12.73 6.99
C ARG A 5 -7.23 -12.84 7.38
N LYS A 6 -6.36 -13.08 6.39
CA LYS A 6 -4.92 -13.10 6.59
C LYS A 6 -4.43 -11.68 6.89
N ILE A 7 -3.95 -11.46 8.12
CA ILE A 7 -3.29 -10.22 8.52
C ILE A 7 -1.85 -10.28 8.00
N ILE A 8 -1.45 -9.28 7.22
CA ILE A 8 -0.09 -9.16 6.67
C ILE A 8 0.49 -7.83 7.15
N PRO A 9 1.64 -7.82 7.84
CA PRO A 9 2.31 -6.57 8.20
C PRO A 9 2.74 -5.82 6.93
N ALA A 10 2.44 -4.52 6.90
CA ALA A 10 2.75 -3.65 5.78
C ALA A 10 3.09 -2.25 6.30
N VAL A 11 3.92 -1.54 5.55
CA VAL A 11 4.33 -0.17 5.86
C VAL A 11 4.01 0.72 4.66
N SER A 12 3.65 1.97 4.94
CA SER A 12 3.46 3.00 3.94
C SER A 12 4.10 4.31 4.37
N VAL A 13 4.52 5.12 3.39
CA VAL A 13 5.18 6.41 3.61
C VAL A 13 4.45 7.52 2.88
N ALA A 14 4.15 8.61 3.58
CA ALA A 14 3.70 9.85 2.97
C ALA A 14 4.94 10.73 2.69
N ILE A 15 5.31 10.85 1.41
CA ILE A 15 6.41 11.74 1.00
C ILE A 15 5.82 13.10 0.68
N VAL A 16 6.16 14.10 1.50
CA VAL A 16 5.64 15.47 1.38
C VAL A 16 6.69 16.37 0.74
N ARG A 17 6.27 17.18 -0.24
CA ARG A 17 7.06 18.28 -0.82
C ARG A 17 6.19 19.51 -0.96
N GLY A 18 6.34 20.46 -0.03
CA GLY A 18 5.48 21.63 0.05
C GLY A 18 4.04 21.22 0.34
N ASP A 19 3.11 21.62 -0.53
CA ASP A 19 1.68 21.30 -0.49
C ASP A 19 1.31 20.00 -1.22
N LYS A 20 2.30 19.25 -1.73
CA LYS A 20 2.09 18.03 -2.52
C LYS A 20 2.54 16.77 -1.79
N VAL A 21 1.90 15.65 -2.12
CA VAL A 21 2.28 14.31 -1.67
C VAL A 21 2.53 13.36 -2.84
N LEU A 22 3.50 12.44 -2.70
CA LEU A 22 3.72 11.39 -3.69
C LEU A 22 2.68 10.27 -3.52
N LEU A 23 1.98 9.95 -4.61
CA LEU A 23 1.11 8.79 -4.71
C LEU A 23 1.54 7.92 -5.89
N VAL A 24 1.31 6.62 -5.78
CA VAL A 24 1.48 5.65 -6.87
C VAL A 24 0.12 5.18 -7.37
N LYS A 25 -0.02 4.96 -8.68
CA LYS A 25 -1.19 4.30 -9.26
C LYS A 25 -0.95 2.80 -9.33
N ARG A 26 -1.75 2.01 -8.63
CA ARG A 26 -1.52 0.57 -8.50
C ARG A 26 -1.84 -0.17 -9.80
N ALA A 27 -0.90 -1.00 -10.26
CA ALA A 27 -1.05 -1.73 -11.52
C ALA A 27 -1.76 -3.09 -11.39
N ARG A 28 -1.92 -3.65 -10.18
CA ARG A 28 -2.38 -5.04 -9.97
C ARG A 28 -3.46 -5.15 -8.88
N PRO A 29 -4.34 -6.17 -8.95
CA PRO A 29 -5.30 -6.48 -7.89
C PRO A 29 -4.61 -6.69 -6.53
N PRO A 30 -5.32 -6.54 -5.39
CA PRO A 30 -6.76 -6.26 -5.27
C PRO A 30 -7.16 -4.79 -5.48
N SER A 31 -6.18 -3.88 -5.50
CA SER A 31 -6.44 -2.43 -5.51
C SER A 31 -5.99 -1.78 -6.81
N GLN A 32 -6.16 -2.47 -7.95
CA GLN A 32 -5.73 -1.98 -9.25
C GLN A 32 -6.43 -0.66 -9.61
N GLY A 33 -5.69 0.28 -10.20
CA GLY A 33 -6.19 1.59 -10.62
C GLY A 33 -6.29 2.64 -9.52
N LEU A 34 -6.28 2.24 -8.24
CA LEU A 34 -6.34 3.15 -7.10
C LEU A 34 -5.00 3.85 -6.88
N TYR A 35 -5.08 5.10 -6.40
CA TYR A 35 -3.93 5.81 -5.84
C TYR A 35 -3.69 5.39 -4.39
N ALA A 36 -2.42 5.21 -4.04
CA ALA A 36 -2.00 4.88 -2.68
C ALA A 36 -0.66 5.56 -2.37
N TYR A 37 -0.36 5.73 -1.09
CA TYR A 37 0.99 6.08 -0.66
C TYR A 37 1.98 4.95 -1.02
N PRO A 38 3.24 5.29 -1.35
CA PRO A 38 4.29 4.30 -1.52
C PRO A 38 4.42 3.39 -0.28
N GLY A 39 4.75 2.12 -0.50
CA GLY A 39 4.80 1.14 0.58
C GLY A 39 4.68 -0.29 0.08
N GLY A 40 4.67 -1.24 1.02
CA GLY A 40 4.68 -2.66 0.70
C GLY A 40 4.53 -3.55 1.92
N LYS A 41 4.57 -4.85 1.67
CA LYS A 41 4.62 -5.88 2.70
C LYS A 41 5.98 -5.81 3.41
N VAL A 42 5.98 -6.12 4.70
CA VAL A 42 7.23 -6.31 5.45
C VAL A 42 7.77 -7.70 5.16
N GLU A 43 9.04 -7.79 4.78
CA GLU A 43 9.74 -9.06 4.61
C GLU A 43 10.12 -9.65 5.99
N PRO A 44 10.18 -10.98 6.14
CA PRO A 44 10.82 -11.60 7.30
C PRO A 44 12.28 -11.11 7.37
N GLY A 45 12.68 -10.63 8.56
CA GLY A 45 13.98 -9.99 8.78
C GLY A 45 15.20 -10.83 8.43
#